data_AF-A0A243PAY6-F1
#
_entry.id   AF-A0A243PAY6-F1
#
_cell.length_a   1.000
_cell.length_b   1.000
_cell.length_c   1.000
_cell.angle_alpha   90.00
_cell.angle_beta   90.00
_cell.angle_gamma   90.00
#
_symmetry.space_group_name_H-M   'P 1'
#
loop_
_entity.id
_entity.type
_entity.pdbx_description
1 polymer ?
#
loop_
_entity_poly.entity_id
_entity_poly.type
_entity_poly.pdbx_seq_one_letter_code
_entity_poly.pdbx_strand_id
1 'polypeptide(L)'
;MSEEYKAKIFKSGNSLALRLPKALGFKEGAEMTLREDHGRFTFEPAQDERKIDVSKFAGKAPWLEPLSREDFDDSPRDWHLMGRDASGA
;
A
#
# COMPACT_ATOMS: atom_id res chain seq x y z
N MET A 1 2.21 24.40 -15.56
CA MET A 1 3.54 25.02 -15.45
C MET A 1 4.37 24.09 -14.58
N SER A 2 5.31 23.36 -15.18
CA SER A 2 6.19 22.49 -14.41
C SER A 2 7.22 23.36 -13.71
N GLU A 3 7.27 23.34 -12.37
CA GLU A 3 8.28 24.08 -11.63
C GLU A 3 9.63 23.36 -11.73
N GLU A 4 10.66 24.09 -12.18
CA GLU A 4 12.02 23.58 -12.23
C GLU A 4 12.73 23.84 -10.91
N TYR A 5 13.20 22.77 -10.26
CA TYR A 5 13.90 22.86 -8.98
C TYR A 5 15.38 22.50 -9.16
N LYS A 6 16.27 23.40 -8.76
CA LYS A 6 17.70 23.08 -8.65
C LYS A 6 17.95 22.28 -7.38
N ALA A 7 18.28 21.01 -7.53
CA ALA A 7 18.62 20.11 -6.44
C ALA A 7 20.14 19.86 -6.37
N LYS A 8 20.64 19.56 -5.16
CA LYS A 8 22.05 19.25 -4.93
C LYS A 8 22.22 17.77 -4.63
N ILE A 9 23.24 17.16 -5.23
CA ILE A 9 23.68 15.80 -4.92
C ILE A 9 24.70 15.84 -3.79
N PHE A 10 24.58 14.92 -2.83
CA PHE A 10 25.52 14.80 -1.71
C PHE A 10 25.79 13.33 -1.38
N LYS A 11 26.90 13.08 -0.68
CA LYS A 11 27.28 11.74 -0.23
C LYS A 11 26.40 11.29 0.94
N SER A 12 25.86 10.08 0.86
CA SER A 12 25.12 9.40 1.92
C SER A 12 25.71 8.00 2.10
N GLY A 13 26.63 7.86 3.06
CA GLY A 13 27.39 6.61 3.24
C GLY A 13 28.21 6.24 2.00
N ASN A 14 27.97 5.03 1.47
CA ASN A 14 28.57 4.54 0.23
C ASN A 14 27.76 4.89 -1.02
N SER A 15 26.75 5.76 -0.90
CA SER A 15 25.82 6.12 -1.96
C SER A 15 25.76 7.64 -2.15
N LEU A 16 25.07 8.06 -3.22
CA LEU A 16 24.73 9.46 -3.48
C LEU A 16 23.23 9.66 -3.28
N ALA A 17 22.85 10.83 -2.78
CA ALA A 17 21.47 11.23 -2.59
C ALA A 17 21.19 12.56 -3.29
N LEU A 18 20.00 12.68 -3.87
CA LEU A 18 19.49 13.92 -4.45
C LEU A 18 18.53 14.58 -3.46
N ARG A 19 18.77 15.85 -3.12
CA ARG A 19 17.88 16.59 -2.21
C ARG A 19 16.61 17.04 -2.94
N LEU A 20 15.49 16.43 -2.59
CA LEU A 20 14.17 16.83 -3.09
C LEU A 20 13.56 17.93 -2.19
N PRO A 21 13.02 19.03 -2.76
CA PRO A 21 12.27 20.02 -2.00
C PRO A 21 11.02 19.44 -1.34
N LYS A 22 10.74 19.87 -0.10
CA LYS A 22 9.56 19.42 0.67
C LYS A 22 8.22 19.74 -0.01
N ALA A 23 8.19 20.81 -0.83
CA ALA A 23 7.01 21.22 -1.59
C ALA A 23 6.51 20.15 -2.57
N LEU A 24 7.37 19.21 -2.97
CA LEU A 24 7.00 18.11 -3.87
C LEU A 24 6.14 17.03 -3.18
N GLY A 25 5.97 17.07 -1.86
CA GLY A 25 5.03 16.19 -1.14
C GLY A 25 5.48 14.73 -0.97
N PHE A 26 6.74 14.40 -1.28
CA PHE A 26 7.28 13.06 -0.99
C PHE A 26 7.34 12.77 0.51
N LYS A 27 7.01 11.53 0.88
CA LYS A 27 7.15 11.04 2.25
C LYS A 27 8.56 10.49 2.47
N GLU A 28 9.14 10.76 3.63
CA GLU A 28 10.41 10.15 4.02
C GLU A 28 10.27 8.62 4.05
N GLY A 29 11.27 7.91 3.52
CA GLY A 29 11.26 6.45 3.43
C GLY A 29 10.39 5.86 2.31
N ALA A 30 9.79 6.68 1.45
CA ALA A 30 9.08 6.17 0.27
C ALA A 30 10.04 5.54 -0.74
N GLU A 31 9.71 4.34 -1.22
CA GLU A 31 10.47 3.65 -2.25
C GLU A 31 10.11 4.17 -3.64
N MET A 32 11.13 4.45 -4.46
CA MET A 32 10.98 4.99 -5.80
C MET A 32 11.79 4.14 -6.78
N THR A 33 11.26 3.93 -7.98
CA THR A 33 12.01 3.36 -9.10
C THR A 33 12.77 4.46 -9.81
N LEU A 34 14.09 4.32 -9.93
CA LEU A 34 14.95 5.23 -10.68
C LEU A 34 15.29 4.60 -12.04
N ARG A 35 15.01 5.32 -13.12
CA ARG A 35 15.43 4.95 -14.48
C ARG A 35 16.37 6.01 -15.05
N GLU A 36 17.48 5.56 -15.59
CA GLU A 36 18.40 6.39 -16.37
C GLU A 36 18.16 6.12 -17.85
N ASP A 37 18.04 7.20 -18.63
CA ASP A 37 17.89 7.17 -20.08
C ASP A 37 18.66 8.35 -20.68
N HIS A 38 19.76 8.07 -21.37
CA HIS A 38 20.53 9.08 -22.11
C HIS A 38 20.93 10.30 -21.24
N GLY A 39 21.31 10.07 -19.98
CA GLY A 39 21.67 11.12 -19.03
C GLY A 39 20.48 11.83 -18.38
N ARG A 40 19.25 11.43 -18.67
CA ARG A 40 18.03 11.85 -17.98
C ARG A 40 17.67 10.82 -16.92
N PHE A 41 17.45 11.28 -15.70
CA PHE A 41 16.96 10.46 -14.62
C PHE A 41 15.47 10.72 -14.42
N THR A 42 14.67 9.66 -14.44
CA THR A 42 13.24 9.71 -14.14
C THR A 42 12.99 8.85 -12.91
N PHE A 43 12.19 9.35 -11.98
CA PHE A 43 11.82 8.63 -10.76
C PHE A 43 10.30 8.59 -10.63
N GLU A 44 9.80 7.39 -10.35
CA GLU A 44 8.38 7.10 -10.21
C GLU A 44 8.16 6.32 -8.91
N PRO A 45 6.99 6.45 -8.25
CA PRO A 45 6.68 5.64 -7.07
C PRO A 45 6.83 4.15 -7.37
N ALA A 46 7.57 3.43 -6.53
CA ALA A 46 7.66 1.99 -6.66
C ALA A 46 6.25 1.41 -6.42
N GLN A 47 5.72 0.73 -7.43
CA GLN A 47 4.42 0.08 -7.31
C GLN A 47 4.58 -1.11 -6.38
N ASP A 48 4.20 -0.92 -5.12
CA ASP A 48 4.24 -1.95 -4.11
C ASP A 48 3.05 -2.89 -4.32
N GLU A 49 3.18 -3.81 -5.28
CA GLU A 49 2.36 -5.02 -5.32
C GLU A 49 2.80 -5.89 -4.14
N ARG A 50 2.44 -5.47 -2.93
CA ARG A 50 2.55 -6.27 -1.70
C ARG A 50 1.56 -7.44 -1.80
N LYS A 51 1.78 -8.33 -2.76
CA LYS A 51 1.10 -9.61 -2.87
C LYS A 51 1.52 -10.37 -1.62
N ILE A 52 0.54 -10.60 -0.75
CA ILE A 52 0.70 -11.51 0.36
C ILE A 52 1.18 -12.84 -0.24
N ASP A 53 2.40 -13.25 0.11
CA ASP A 53 2.97 -14.49 -0.40
C ASP A 53 2.25 -15.67 0.26
N VAL A 54 1.17 -16.11 -0.40
CA VAL A 54 0.35 -17.24 0.01
C VAL A 54 1.15 -18.53 0.14
N SER A 55 2.29 -18.68 -0.55
CA SER A 55 3.11 -19.89 -0.46
C SER A 55 3.70 -20.10 0.94
N LYS A 56 3.89 -19.02 1.72
CA LYS A 56 4.46 -19.11 3.07
C LYS A 56 3.50 -19.70 4.10
N PHE A 57 2.19 -19.64 3.85
CA PHE A 57 1.17 -20.12 4.79
C PHE A 57 0.17 -21.11 4.18
N ALA A 58 0.10 -21.24 2.86
CA ALA A 58 -0.66 -22.29 2.19
C ALA A 58 -0.20 -23.67 2.69
N GLY A 59 -1.13 -24.45 3.25
CA GLY A 59 -0.83 -25.80 3.75
C GLY A 59 -0.09 -25.86 5.09
N LYS A 60 0.07 -24.75 5.83
CA LYS A 60 0.65 -24.78 7.20
C LYS A 60 -0.29 -25.32 8.27
N ALA A 61 -1.59 -25.46 7.97
CA ALA A 61 -2.58 -26.04 8.86
C ALA A 61 -3.38 -27.14 8.15
N PRO A 62 -2.75 -28.26 7.75
CA PRO A 62 -3.43 -29.38 7.07
C PRO A 62 -4.42 -30.11 7.97
N TRP A 63 -4.32 -29.93 9.29
CA TRP A 63 -5.25 -30.46 10.29
C TRP A 63 -6.48 -29.57 10.53
N LEU A 64 -6.53 -28.39 9.89
CA LEU A 64 -7.64 -27.46 10.05
C LEU A 64 -8.75 -27.86 9.07
N GLU A 65 -9.75 -28.55 9.57
CA GLU A 65 -10.96 -28.84 8.79
C GLU A 65 -11.85 -27.59 8.72
N PRO A 66 -12.41 -27.27 7.54
CA PRO A 66 -13.39 -26.19 7.43
C PRO A 66 -14.57 -26.52 8.33
N LEU A 67 -14.89 -25.61 9.26
CA LEU A 67 -16.13 -25.72 10.03
C LEU A 67 -17.30 -25.70 9.04
N SER A 68 -18.27 -26.59 9.26
CA SER A 68 -19.54 -26.55 8.55
C SER A 68 -20.16 -25.17 8.75
N ARG A 69 -20.72 -24.60 7.67
CA ARG A 69 -21.39 -23.31 7.79
C ARG A 69 -22.61 -23.46 8.68
N GLU A 70 -22.52 -22.91 9.88
CA GLU A 70 -23.65 -22.74 10.78
C GLU A 70 -24.37 -21.44 10.40
N ASP A 71 -25.69 -21.51 10.31
CA ASP A 71 -26.51 -20.30 10.26
C ASP A 71 -26.48 -19.71 11.66
N PHE A 72 -25.77 -18.59 11.80
CA PHE A 72 -25.76 -17.84 13.05
C PHE A 72 -27.09 -17.10 13.17
N ASP A 73 -27.67 -17.12 14.37
CA ASP A 73 -28.80 -16.25 14.69
C ASP A 73 -28.43 -14.80 14.39
N ASP A 74 -29.42 -14.06 13.91
CA ASP A 74 -29.25 -12.65 13.60
C ASP A 74 -28.78 -11.92 14.86
N SER A 75 -27.64 -11.22 14.75
CA SER A 75 -27.02 -10.57 15.89
C SER A 75 -28.03 -9.59 16.50
N PRO A 76 -28.18 -9.51 17.85
CA PRO A 76 -29.12 -8.61 18.52
C PRO A 76 -28.67 -7.14 18.44
N ARG A 77 -28.07 -6.74 17.31
CA ARG A 77 -27.74 -5.35 17.01
C ARG A 77 -29.05 -4.63 16.79
N ASP A 78 -29.15 -3.46 17.38
CA ASP A 78 -30.27 -2.57 17.19
C ASP A 78 -30.18 -1.88 15.81
N TRP A 79 -30.28 -2.65 14.72
CA TRP A 79 -30.29 -2.14 13.34
C TRP A 79 -31.36 -1.06 13.15
N HIS A 80 -32.46 -1.15 13.91
CA HIS A 80 -33.54 -0.18 13.98
C HIS A 80 -33.13 1.20 14.52
N LEU A 81 -32.05 1.30 15.30
CA LEU A 81 -31.51 2.59 15.74
C LEU A 81 -30.68 3.29 14.65
N MET A 82 -30.28 2.55 13.60
CA MET A 82 -29.53 3.07 12.46
C MET A 82 -30.40 3.37 11.23
N GLY A 83 -31.73 3.34 11.37
CA GLY A 83 -32.68 3.75 10.33
C GLY A 83 -32.70 2.88 9.07
N ARG A 84 -32.17 1.65 9.13
CA ARG A 84 -32.26 0.68 8.05
C ARG A 84 -33.39 -0.30 8.35
N ASP A 85 -34.60 0.11 8.00
CA ASP A 85 -35.76 -0.76 8.12
C ASP A 85 -35.60 -1.96 7.18
N ALA A 86 -35.98 -3.16 7.66
CA ALA A 86 -35.92 -4.43 6.95
C ALA A 86 -36.96 -4.53 5.80
N SER A 87 -37.21 -3.44 5.09
CA SER A 87 -38.08 -3.37 3.91
C SER A 87 -37.24 -3.02 2.68
N GLY A 88 -36.46 -4.00 2.26
CA GLY A 88 -35.76 -4.02 0.98
C GLY A 88 -35.87 -5.41 0.38
N ALA A 89 -37.11 -5.84 0.15
CA ALA A 89 -37.45 -6.99 -0.69
C ALA A 89 -38.24 -6.46 -1.89
#